data_AF-A0A2V6WYD2-F1
#
_entry.id   AF-A0A2V6WYD2-F1
#
_cell.length_a   1.000
_cell.length_b   1.000
_cell.length_c   1.000
_cell.angle_alpha   90.00
_cell.angle_beta   90.00
_cell.angle_gamma   90.00
#
_symmetry.space_group_name_H-M   'P 1'
#
loop_
_entity.id
_entity.type
_entity.pdbx_description
1 polymer ?
#
loop_
_entity_poly.entity_id
_entity_poly.type
_entity_poly.pdbx_seq_one_letter_code
_entity_poly.pdbx_strand_id
1 'polypeptide(L)'
;GSERGRLIGFGSEPSDLTAAGAERALAKARKAAVADPEFVSLPAAASAPRALTDYHDPRLMELDDASLVDAGWRITGGALRTFIASGRLAGLAGDDEALRQLGLILGGDVTILRERIAIASTAMPRPQVDETSLITAFATAMVESRGAKGSGASTGTRLDHFTDEAGV
;
A
#
# COMPACT_ATOMS: atom_id res chain seq x y z
N GLY A 1 -23.07 -35.76 17.34
CA GLY A 1 -21.68 -35.27 17.22
C GLY A 1 -20.92 -35.77 18.42
N SER A 2 -19.73 -36.32 18.23
CA SER A 2 -18.88 -36.78 19.35
C SER A 2 -18.53 -35.59 20.25
N GLU A 3 -18.53 -35.81 21.58
CA GLU A 3 -18.23 -34.82 22.64
C GLU A 3 -16.88 -34.10 22.52
N ARG A 4 -16.05 -34.42 21.52
CA ARG A 4 -14.68 -33.89 21.35
C ARG A 4 -14.54 -32.68 20.42
N GLY A 5 -15.64 -32.03 20.01
CA GLY A 5 -15.57 -30.85 19.12
C GLY A 5 -15.06 -31.16 17.71
N ARG A 6 -15.11 -30.17 16.79
CA ARG A 6 -14.51 -30.29 15.46
C ARG A 6 -13.02 -30.03 15.56
N LEU A 7 -12.21 -30.71 14.75
CA LEU A 7 -10.77 -30.40 14.69
C LEU A 7 -10.54 -29.18 13.81
N ILE A 8 -9.82 -28.19 14.34
CA ILE A 8 -9.35 -27.03 13.60
C ILE A 8 -7.84 -26.89 13.76
N GLY A 9 -7.15 -26.58 12.66
CA GLY A 9 -5.71 -26.36 12.65
C GLY A 9 -5.31 -25.40 11.54
N PHE A 10 -4.14 -24.79 11.70
CA PHE A 10 -3.59 -23.82 10.76
C PHE A 10 -2.21 -24.27 10.28
N GLY A 11 -1.91 -24.00 9.01
CA GLY A 11 -0.61 -24.23 8.43
C GLY A 11 -0.38 -23.31 7.24
N SER A 12 0.85 -22.86 7.08
CA SER A 12 1.25 -21.94 6.01
C SER A 12 2.59 -22.35 5.39
N GLU A 13 2.75 -21.98 4.12
CA GLU A 13 4.02 -21.95 3.40
C GLU A 13 4.21 -20.55 2.82
N PRO A 14 4.89 -19.65 3.55
CA PRO A 14 5.18 -18.31 3.04
C PRO A 14 5.97 -18.39 1.74
N SER A 15 5.60 -17.57 0.76
CA SER A 15 6.31 -17.44 -0.52
C SER A 15 6.29 -18.65 -1.46
N ASP A 16 5.56 -19.74 -1.14
CA ASP A 16 5.36 -20.88 -2.04
C ASP A 16 3.86 -21.08 -2.33
N LEU A 17 3.40 -20.50 -3.43
CA LEU A 17 2.02 -20.62 -3.92
C LEU A 17 1.80 -21.83 -4.85
N THR A 18 2.76 -22.75 -4.95
CA THR A 18 2.61 -23.96 -5.76
C THR A 18 1.68 -24.98 -5.11
N ALA A 19 1.23 -25.98 -5.88
CA ALA A 19 0.47 -27.10 -5.34
C ALA A 19 1.22 -27.83 -4.22
N ALA A 20 2.54 -28.02 -4.37
CA ALA A 20 3.37 -28.63 -3.33
C ALA A 20 3.44 -27.78 -2.06
N GLY A 21 3.49 -26.44 -2.19
CA GLY A 21 3.37 -25.51 -1.07
C GLY A 21 2.03 -25.68 -0.33
N ALA A 22 0.92 -25.71 -1.07
CA ALA A 22 -0.41 -25.93 -0.51
C ALA A 22 -0.55 -27.28 0.20
N GLU A 23 0.00 -28.37 -0.36
CA GLU A 23 0.00 -29.69 0.27
C GLU A 23 0.75 -29.71 1.60
N ARG A 24 1.92 -29.06 1.68
CA ARG A 24 2.68 -28.97 2.92
C ARG A 24 1.98 -28.08 3.95
N ALA A 25 1.39 -26.96 3.54
CA ALA A 25 0.57 -26.12 4.41
C ALA A 25 -0.61 -26.92 5.02
N LEU A 26 -1.31 -27.72 4.20
CA LEU A 26 -2.38 -28.59 4.66
C LEU A 26 -1.87 -29.69 5.62
N ALA A 27 -0.72 -30.29 5.34
CA ALA A 27 -0.11 -31.27 6.25
C ALA A 27 0.23 -30.66 7.61
N LYS A 28 0.77 -29.43 7.64
CA LYS A 28 1.00 -28.66 8.88
C LYS A 28 -0.31 -28.40 9.62
N ALA A 29 -1.35 -27.94 8.91
CA ALA A 29 -2.67 -27.69 9.50
C ALA A 29 -3.27 -28.95 10.15
N ARG A 30 -3.16 -30.11 9.49
CA ARG A 30 -3.60 -31.40 10.04
C ARG A 30 -2.82 -31.81 11.28
N LYS A 31 -1.49 -31.63 11.26
CA LYS A 31 -0.62 -31.96 12.40
C LYS A 31 -0.91 -31.07 13.61
N ALA A 32 -1.23 -29.79 13.38
CA ALA A 32 -1.52 -28.81 14.42
C ALA A 32 -2.99 -28.79 14.85
N ALA A 33 -3.83 -29.69 14.33
CA ALA A 33 -5.26 -29.64 14.56
C ALA A 33 -5.63 -29.99 16.00
N VAL A 34 -6.45 -29.16 16.63
CA VAL A 34 -6.95 -29.33 18.00
C VAL A 34 -8.47 -29.38 18.01
N ALA A 35 -9.02 -30.08 19.00
CA ALA A 35 -10.44 -30.11 19.27
C ALA A 35 -10.94 -28.73 19.70
N ASP A 36 -11.86 -28.16 18.94
CA ASP A 36 -12.54 -26.92 19.26
C ASP A 36 -14.06 -27.15 19.22
N PRO A 37 -14.73 -27.23 20.38
CA PRO A 37 -16.19 -27.36 20.46
C PRO A 37 -16.96 -26.14 19.95
N GLU A 38 -16.35 -24.94 20.00
CA GLU A 38 -16.95 -23.68 19.57
C GLU A 38 -16.80 -23.45 18.06
N PHE A 39 -15.86 -24.14 17.41
CA PHE A 39 -15.71 -24.07 15.97
C PHE A 39 -16.88 -24.74 15.23
N VAL A 40 -17.72 -23.91 14.62
CA VAL A 40 -18.86 -24.37 13.82
C VAL A 40 -18.43 -24.75 12.40
N SER A 41 -17.94 -23.81 11.60
CA SER A 41 -17.56 -24.05 10.21
C SER A 41 -16.69 -22.94 9.64
N LEU A 42 -16.05 -23.22 8.51
CA LEU A 42 -15.45 -22.18 7.66
C LEU A 42 -16.55 -21.30 7.03
N PRO A 43 -16.21 -20.08 6.59
CA PRO A 43 -17.10 -19.26 5.80
C PRO A 43 -17.63 -20.02 4.57
N ALA A 44 -18.94 -19.93 4.35
CA ALA A 44 -19.60 -20.43 3.15
C ALA A 44 -19.71 -19.31 2.10
N ALA A 45 -20.06 -19.66 0.86
CA ALA A 45 -20.34 -18.67 -0.16
C ALA A 45 -21.46 -17.72 0.27
N ALA A 46 -21.20 -16.41 0.23
CA ALA A 46 -22.21 -15.40 0.48
C ALA A 46 -23.22 -15.36 -0.68
N SER A 47 -24.51 -15.27 -0.38
CA SER A 47 -25.56 -14.99 -1.37
C SER A 47 -25.67 -13.52 -1.74
N ALA A 48 -25.15 -12.64 -0.88
CA ALA A 48 -25.16 -11.21 -1.09
C ALA A 48 -24.17 -10.79 -2.19
N PRO A 49 -24.51 -9.76 -2.99
CA PRO A 49 -23.59 -9.20 -3.96
C PRO A 49 -22.38 -8.58 -3.26
N ARG A 50 -21.25 -8.52 -3.98
CA ARG A 50 -20.03 -7.86 -3.50
C ARG A 50 -20.32 -6.37 -3.28
N ALA A 51 -19.96 -5.86 -2.10
CA ALA A 51 -20.20 -4.47 -1.73
C ALA A 51 -19.20 -3.48 -2.37
N LEU A 52 -17.96 -3.92 -2.58
CA LEU A 52 -16.88 -3.09 -3.13
C LEU A 52 -16.54 -3.56 -4.56
N THR A 53 -16.63 -2.65 -5.52
CA THR A 53 -16.24 -2.86 -6.91
C THR A 53 -15.42 -1.67 -7.40
N ASP A 54 -14.49 -1.90 -8.32
CA ASP A 54 -13.71 -0.86 -9.02
C ASP A 54 -13.00 0.15 -8.10
N TYR A 55 -12.58 -0.30 -6.91
CA TYR A 55 -11.96 0.54 -5.88
C TYR A 55 -10.43 0.57 -5.94
N HIS A 56 -9.81 -0.36 -6.68
CA HIS A 56 -8.41 -0.32 -7.05
C HIS A 56 -8.23 0.29 -8.45
N ASP A 57 -7.01 0.76 -8.75
CA ASP A 57 -6.64 1.23 -10.09
C ASP A 57 -5.81 0.15 -10.80
N PRO A 58 -6.33 -0.46 -11.89
CA PRO A 58 -5.58 -1.45 -12.65
C PRO A 58 -4.21 -0.96 -13.12
N ARG A 59 -4.07 0.34 -13.39
CA ARG A 59 -2.78 0.93 -13.78
C ARG A 59 -1.76 0.91 -12.66
N LEU A 60 -2.19 1.00 -11.40
CA LEU A 60 -1.29 0.82 -10.25
C LEU A 60 -0.86 -0.64 -10.11
N MET A 61 -1.73 -1.60 -10.44
CA MET A 61 -1.39 -3.02 -10.40
C MET A 61 -0.33 -3.38 -11.44
N GLU A 62 -0.35 -2.71 -12.60
CA GLU A 62 0.54 -2.96 -13.74
C GLU A 62 1.66 -1.93 -13.90
N LEU A 63 1.89 -1.08 -12.89
CA LEU A 63 2.86 -0.01 -12.97
C LEU A 63 4.28 -0.55 -13.23
N ASP A 64 4.94 0.03 -14.24
CA ASP A 64 6.32 -0.27 -14.60
C ASP A 64 7.33 0.59 -13.83
N ASP A 65 8.61 0.20 -13.92
CA ASP A 65 9.70 0.86 -13.19
C ASP A 65 9.86 2.34 -13.62
N ALA A 66 9.66 2.64 -14.90
CA ALA A 66 9.75 4.00 -15.42
C ALA A 66 8.67 4.90 -14.83
N SER A 67 7.42 4.43 -14.81
CA SER A 67 6.29 5.17 -14.24
C SER A 67 6.40 5.32 -12.73
N LEU A 68 7.02 4.36 -12.02
CA LEU A 68 7.34 4.49 -10.60
C LEU A 68 8.36 5.61 -10.35
N VAL A 69 9.40 5.69 -11.17
CA VAL A 69 10.40 6.77 -11.09
C VAL A 69 9.75 8.13 -11.38
N ASP A 70 8.89 8.21 -12.40
CA ASP A 70 8.14 9.43 -12.73
C ASP A 70 7.23 9.88 -11.59
N ALA A 71 6.59 8.94 -10.88
CA ALA A 71 5.81 9.26 -9.68
C ALA A 71 6.68 9.92 -8.58
N GLY A 72 7.90 9.42 -8.36
CA GLY A 72 8.86 10.04 -7.45
C GLY A 72 9.29 11.45 -7.89
N TRP A 73 9.56 11.63 -9.18
CA TRP A 73 9.89 12.94 -9.75
C TRP A 73 8.75 13.94 -9.67
N ARG A 74 7.49 13.48 -9.78
CA ARG A 74 6.32 14.34 -9.65
C ARG A 74 6.27 15.02 -8.28
N ILE A 75 6.47 14.25 -7.20
CA ILE A 75 6.48 14.77 -5.82
C ILE A 75 7.69 15.70 -5.60
N THR A 76 8.88 15.24 -5.97
CA THR A 76 10.13 15.99 -5.80
C THR A 76 10.08 17.31 -6.57
N GLY A 77 9.58 17.27 -7.80
CA GLY A 77 9.39 18.43 -8.66
C GLY A 77 8.35 19.41 -8.10
N GLY A 78 7.26 18.91 -7.51
CA GLY A 78 6.29 19.74 -6.81
C GLY A 78 6.91 20.51 -5.66
N ALA A 79 7.62 19.82 -4.77
CA ALA A 79 8.30 20.44 -3.64
C ALA A 79 9.33 21.49 -4.06
N LEU A 80 10.12 21.20 -5.09
CA LEU A 80 11.08 22.17 -5.61
C LEU A 80 10.38 23.40 -6.22
N ARG A 81 9.30 23.20 -6.97
CA ARG A 81 8.49 24.30 -7.52
C ARG A 81 7.90 25.16 -6.40
N THR A 82 7.33 24.54 -5.37
CA THR A 82 6.77 25.23 -4.20
C THR A 82 7.83 26.06 -3.49
N PHE A 83 9.03 25.51 -3.30
CA PHE A 83 10.14 26.24 -2.69
C PHE A 83 10.55 27.48 -3.50
N ILE A 84 10.79 27.30 -4.81
CA ILE A 84 11.25 28.39 -5.70
C ILE A 84 10.16 29.45 -5.87
N ALA A 85 8.89 29.05 -6.03
CA ALA A 85 7.78 29.96 -6.25
C ALA A 85 7.23 30.63 -4.98
N SER A 86 7.80 30.32 -3.80
CA SER A 86 7.33 30.87 -2.53
C SER A 86 7.65 32.36 -2.42
N GLY A 87 6.64 33.20 -2.62
CA GLY A 87 6.76 34.66 -2.42
C GLY A 87 7.19 35.04 -1.00
N ARG A 88 6.86 34.19 0.00
CA ARG A 88 7.31 34.40 1.39
C ARG A 88 8.80 34.17 1.55
N LEU A 89 9.35 33.13 0.91
CA LEU A 89 10.80 32.89 0.91
C LEU A 89 11.54 33.92 0.07
N ALA A 90 11.01 34.28 -1.10
CA ALA A 90 11.56 35.35 -1.93
C ALA A 90 11.64 36.68 -1.16
N GLY A 91 10.58 37.06 -0.43
CA GLY A 91 10.58 38.26 0.42
C GLY A 91 11.57 38.19 1.60
N LEU A 92 11.90 36.99 2.09
CA LEU A 92 12.90 36.79 3.15
C LEU A 92 14.34 36.75 2.63
N ALA A 93 14.55 36.33 1.38
CA ALA A 93 15.85 36.22 0.74
C ALA A 93 16.26 37.52 0.03
N GLY A 94 15.30 38.28 -0.51
CA GLY A 94 15.51 39.53 -1.24
C GLY A 94 15.70 39.35 -2.74
N ASP A 95 16.48 38.34 -3.16
CA ASP A 95 16.68 37.97 -4.56
C ASP A 95 16.84 36.45 -4.76
N ASP A 96 16.90 36.02 -6.02
CA ASP A 96 17.00 34.61 -6.42
C ASP A 96 18.33 33.96 -5.98
N GLU A 97 19.41 34.72 -5.91
CA GLU A 97 20.72 34.20 -5.51
C GLU A 97 20.73 33.92 -4.00
N ALA A 98 20.22 34.86 -3.22
CA ALA A 98 20.02 34.69 -1.79
C ALA A 98 19.00 33.56 -1.48
N LEU A 99 18.00 33.34 -2.34
CA LEU A 99 17.05 32.23 -2.18
C LEU A 99 17.76 30.88 -2.30
N ARG A 100 18.67 30.73 -3.26
CA ARG A 100 19.49 29.52 -3.42
C ARG A 100 20.45 29.32 -2.24
N GLN A 101 20.97 30.40 -1.67
CA GLN A 101 21.83 30.36 -0.49
C GLN A 101 21.10 29.93 0.79
N LEU A 102 19.77 29.92 0.81
CA LEU A 102 19.03 29.43 1.97
C LEU A 102 19.31 27.94 2.26
N GLY A 103 19.71 27.17 1.23
CA GLY A 103 19.93 25.73 1.29
C GLY A 103 18.61 24.97 1.41
N LEU A 104 18.44 23.92 0.60
CA LEU A 104 17.26 23.05 0.64
C LEU A 104 17.71 21.60 0.68
N ILE A 105 17.37 20.91 1.76
CA ILE A 105 17.41 19.45 1.82
C ILE A 105 15.98 18.96 1.60
N LEU A 106 15.78 18.24 0.50
CA LEU A 106 14.52 17.61 0.14
C LEU A 106 14.71 16.10 0.08
N GLY A 107 13.86 15.37 0.78
CA GLY A 107 13.81 13.92 0.74
C GLY A 107 12.38 13.42 0.88
N GLY A 108 12.17 12.15 0.60
CA GLY A 108 10.84 11.55 0.62
C GLY A 108 10.82 10.19 -0.05
N ASP A 109 9.63 9.63 -0.12
CA ASP A 109 9.36 8.36 -0.78
C ASP A 109 7.99 8.36 -1.44
N VAL A 110 7.86 7.52 -2.46
CA VAL A 110 6.59 7.10 -3.02
C VAL A 110 6.51 5.59 -2.81
N THR A 111 5.49 5.15 -2.08
CA THR A 111 5.26 3.74 -1.79
C THR A 111 3.97 3.29 -2.49
N ILE A 112 4.08 2.19 -3.23
CA ILE A 112 2.94 1.57 -3.92
C ILE A 112 2.78 0.15 -3.40
N LEU A 113 1.60 -0.12 -2.82
CA LEU A 113 1.20 -1.44 -2.38
C LEU A 113 0.25 -2.04 -3.41
N ARG A 114 0.53 -3.29 -3.80
CA ARG A 114 -0.28 -4.07 -4.74
C ARG A 114 -0.58 -5.40 -4.09
N GLU A 115 -1.85 -5.73 -3.94
CA GLU A 115 -2.28 -6.95 -3.27
C GLU A 115 -3.23 -7.74 -4.16
N ARG A 116 -3.00 -9.05 -4.22
CA ARG A 116 -3.89 -10.03 -4.83
C ARG A 116 -4.15 -11.13 -3.83
N ILE A 117 -5.42 -11.41 -3.56
CA ILE A 117 -5.82 -12.47 -2.65
C ILE A 117 -6.78 -13.43 -3.32
N ALA A 118 -6.64 -14.72 -3.03
CA ALA A 118 -7.60 -15.75 -3.41
C ALA A 118 -7.96 -16.55 -2.15
N ILE A 119 -9.25 -16.68 -1.89
CA ILE A 119 -9.80 -17.46 -0.77
C ILE A 119 -10.63 -18.60 -1.36
N ALA A 120 -10.28 -19.83 -0.97
CA ALA A 120 -11.03 -21.03 -1.33
C ALA A 120 -11.44 -21.78 -0.07
N SER A 121 -12.60 -22.43 -0.13
CA SER A 121 -13.16 -23.22 0.95
C SER A 121 -13.95 -24.37 0.33
N THR A 122 -13.99 -25.51 1.03
CA THR A 122 -14.84 -26.64 0.63
C THR A 122 -16.33 -26.30 0.68
N ALA A 123 -16.70 -25.20 1.36
CA ALA A 123 -18.06 -24.66 1.42
C ALA A 123 -18.34 -23.59 0.35
N MET A 124 -17.41 -23.32 -0.57
CA MET A 124 -17.57 -22.37 -1.68
C MET A 124 -17.54 -23.10 -3.02
N PRO A 125 -18.41 -22.77 -3.99
CA PRO A 125 -18.43 -23.43 -5.29
C PRO A 125 -17.24 -23.04 -6.17
N ARG A 126 -16.59 -21.90 -5.87
CA ARG A 126 -15.41 -21.39 -6.58
C ARG A 126 -14.58 -20.50 -5.66
N PRO A 127 -13.26 -20.36 -5.91
CA PRO A 127 -12.42 -19.39 -5.21
C PRO A 127 -12.97 -17.96 -5.36
N GLN A 128 -12.89 -17.18 -4.29
CA GLN A 128 -13.14 -15.75 -4.28
C GLN A 128 -11.81 -15.03 -4.44
N VAL A 129 -11.73 -14.08 -5.37
CA VAL A 129 -10.50 -13.31 -5.62
C VAL A 129 -10.72 -11.84 -5.39
N ASP A 130 -9.69 -11.15 -4.94
CA ASP A 130 -9.72 -9.70 -4.77
C ASP A 130 -8.37 -9.07 -5.09
N GLU A 131 -8.42 -7.83 -5.56
CA GLU A 131 -7.25 -7.01 -5.86
C GLU A 131 -7.39 -5.64 -5.20
N THR A 132 -6.31 -5.17 -4.61
CA THR A 132 -6.24 -3.87 -3.93
C THR A 132 -4.95 -3.15 -4.28
N SER A 133 -5.04 -1.83 -4.47
CA SER A 133 -3.89 -0.95 -4.71
C SER A 133 -3.92 0.26 -3.78
N LEU A 134 -2.75 0.67 -3.30
CA LEU A 134 -2.54 1.88 -2.50
C LEU A 134 -1.30 2.59 -3.03
N ILE A 135 -1.37 3.90 -3.20
CA ILE A 135 -0.23 4.77 -3.46
C ILE A 135 -0.16 5.82 -2.36
N THR A 136 1.01 5.96 -1.75
CA THR A 136 1.30 6.99 -0.76
C THR A 136 2.56 7.71 -1.15
N ALA A 137 2.62 9.01 -0.88
CA ALA A 137 3.82 9.81 -0.99
C ALA A 137 4.05 10.58 0.29
N PHE A 138 5.31 10.67 0.66
CA PHE A 138 5.77 11.47 1.77
C PHE A 138 6.95 12.32 1.30
N ALA A 139 6.92 13.62 1.60
CA ALA A 139 8.03 14.52 1.33
C ALA A 139 8.39 15.29 2.59
N THR A 140 9.66 15.61 2.72
CA THR A 140 10.21 16.39 3.82
C THR A 140 11.24 17.36 3.27
N ALA A 141 11.03 18.64 3.56
CA ALA A 141 11.90 19.73 3.19
C ALA A 141 12.51 20.37 4.44
N MET A 142 13.77 20.77 4.33
CA MET A 142 14.45 21.57 5.35
C MET A 142 15.19 22.73 4.69
N VAL A 143 14.93 23.93 5.20
CA VAL A 143 15.68 25.14 4.86
C VAL A 143 16.86 25.26 5.82
N GLU A 144 18.05 24.97 5.32
CA GLU A 144 19.25 24.75 6.15
C GLU A 144 19.62 25.99 6.97
N SER A 145 19.72 27.14 6.31
CA SER A 145 20.10 28.43 6.92
C SER A 145 19.15 28.89 8.03
N ARG A 146 17.92 28.38 8.04
CA ARG A 146 16.88 28.73 9.03
C ARG A 146 16.61 27.62 10.03
N GLY A 147 17.22 26.44 9.87
CA GLY A 147 16.92 25.26 10.67
C GLY A 147 15.43 24.89 10.66
N ALA A 148 14.73 25.22 9.58
CA ALA A 148 13.28 25.10 9.48
C ALA A 148 12.92 23.87 8.66
N LYS A 149 12.05 23.01 9.19
CA LYS A 149 11.66 21.74 8.56
C LYS A 149 10.15 21.67 8.38
N GLY A 150 9.69 21.10 7.26
CA GLY A 150 8.30 20.79 6.98
C GLY A 150 8.18 19.44 6.30
N SER A 151 7.01 18.82 6.42
CA SER A 151 6.69 17.55 5.76
C SER A 151 5.27 17.60 5.20
N GLY A 152 5.07 16.93 4.07
CA GLY A 152 3.78 16.74 3.43
C GLY A 152 3.55 15.27 3.08
N ALA A 153 2.29 14.89 2.95
CA ALA A 153 1.90 13.52 2.65
C ALA A 153 0.64 13.49 1.77
N SER A 154 0.53 12.46 0.95
CA SER A 154 -0.67 12.16 0.17
C SER A 154 -0.90 10.66 0.11
N THR A 155 -2.16 10.24 0.13
CA THR A 155 -2.56 8.84 0.04
C THR A 155 -3.75 8.70 -0.88
N GLY A 156 -3.73 7.70 -1.76
CA GLY A 156 -4.84 7.40 -2.66
C GLY A 156 -4.82 5.95 -3.13
N THR A 157 -5.90 5.55 -3.81
CA THR A 157 -6.01 4.22 -4.43
C THR A 157 -5.94 4.28 -5.95
N ARG A 158 -5.77 5.48 -6.53
CA ARG A 158 -5.78 5.73 -7.98
C ARG A 158 -4.67 6.67 -8.42
N LEU A 159 -4.13 6.41 -9.61
CA LEU A 159 -2.98 7.14 -10.16
C LEU A 159 -3.37 8.51 -10.74
N ASP A 160 -4.60 8.67 -11.23
CA ASP A 160 -5.10 9.96 -11.75
C ASP A 160 -5.33 11.00 -10.65
N HIS A 161 -5.61 10.54 -9.43
CA HIS A 161 -5.69 11.38 -8.23
C HIS A 161 -4.33 11.62 -7.57
N PHE A 162 -3.28 10.90 -7.98
CA PHE A 162 -1.94 11.12 -7.47
C PHE A 162 -1.36 12.39 -8.08
N THR A 163 -1.18 13.42 -7.28
CA THR A 163 -0.64 14.72 -7.70
C THR A 163 0.67 15.03 -6.96
N ASP A 164 1.19 16.24 -7.10
CA ASP A 164 2.37 16.70 -6.39
C ASP A 164 2.07 17.29 -5.00
N GLU A 165 0.83 17.15 -4.51
CA GLU A 165 0.34 17.71 -3.24
C GLU A 165 1.18 17.35 -2.02
N ALA A 166 1.77 16.14 -1.96
CA ALA A 166 2.67 15.80 -0.85
C ALA A 166 3.92 16.71 -0.77
N GLY A 167 4.27 17.38 -1.86
CA GLY A 167 5.37 18.35 -1.92
C GLY A 167 4.94 19.81 -1.76
N VAL A 168 3.64 20.12 -1.67
CA VAL A 168 3.11 21.49 -1.58
C VAL A 168 2.74 21.84 -0.13
#